data_AF-A0A935YZL3-F1
#
_entry.id   AF-A0A935YZL3-F1
#
_cell.length_a   1.000
_cell.length_b   1.000
_cell.length_c   1.000
_cell.angle_alpha   90.00
_cell.angle_beta   90.00
_cell.angle_gamma   90.00
#
_symmetry.space_group_name_H-M   'P 1'
#
loop_
_entity.id
_entity.type
_entity.pdbx_description
1 polymer ?
#
loop_
_entity_poly.entity_id
_entity_poly.type
_entity_poly.pdbx_seq_one_letter_code
_entity_poly.pdbx_strand_id
1 'polypeptide(L)' 'MHLAATLEGLAMQPLNQLAERQDREEERGLPARFGGYLESVVGRGRRAQMIFRIGYAWDDAPKSPRRPLEWVLA' A
#
# COMPACT_ATOMS: atom_id res chain seq x y z
N MET A 1 -6.57 -7.19 -7.14
CA MET A 1 -7.41 -6.30 -6.30
C MET A 1 -7.50 -4.89 -6.91
N HIS A 2 -6.42 -4.10 -7.03
CA HIS A 2 -6.47 -2.76 -7.65
C HIS A 2 -7.11 -2.74 -9.06
N LEU A 3 -6.65 -3.59 -9.99
CA LEU A 3 -7.23 -3.66 -11.34
C LEU A 3 -8.73 -4.03 -11.33
N ALA A 4 -9.15 -4.91 -10.42
CA ALA A 4 -10.55 -5.28 -10.29
C ALA A 4 -11.39 -4.11 -9.77
N ALA A 5 -10.90 -3.38 -8.76
CA ALA A 5 -11.57 -2.18 -8.26
C ALA A 5 -11.73 -1.11 -9.37
N THR A 6 -10.74 -0.96 -10.26
CA THR A 6 -10.86 -0.06 -11.41
C THR A 6 -12.00 -0.45 -12.35
N LEU A 7 -12.23 -1.74 -12.58
CA LEU A 7 -13.37 -2.21 -13.40
C LEU A 7 -14.71 -1.89 -12.74
N GLU A 8 -14.75 -1.87 -11.40
CA GLU A 8 -15.93 -1.51 -10.60
C GLU A 8 -16.08 0.02 -10.39
N GLY A 9 -15.25 0.85 -11.05
CA GLY A 9 -15.30 2.31 -10.90
C GLY A 9 -14.78 2.82 -9.55
N LEU A 10 -14.06 2.00 -8.80
CA LEU A 10 -13.47 2.37 -7.51
C LEU A 10 -12.05 2.91 -7.69
N ALA A 11 -11.80 4.07 -7.08
CA ALA A 11 -10.48 4.64 -6.94
C ALA A 11 -9.74 3.94 -5.80
N MET A 12 -8.44 3.69 -6.00
CA MET A 12 -7.58 3.10 -4.99
C MET A 12 -6.26 3.85 -4.87
N GLN A 13 -5.81 4.05 -3.64
CA GLN A 13 -4.49 4.60 -3.34
C GLN A 13 -3.71 3.60 -2.47
N PRO A 14 -2.60 3.02 -2.98
CA PRO A 14 -1.70 2.22 -2.15
C PRO A 14 -1.00 3.10 -1.11
N LEU A 15 -0.90 2.56 0.11
CA LEU A 15 -0.21 3.14 1.26
C LEU A 15 0.74 2.09 1.84
N ASN A 16 2.03 2.34 1.72
CA ASN A 16 3.10 1.48 2.22
C ASN A 16 3.71 1.99 3.54
N GLN A 17 3.43 3.23 3.95
CA GLN A 17 4.14 3.85 5.07
C GLN A 17 4.04 3.05 6.37
N LEU A 18 2.87 2.53 6.74
CA LEU A 18 2.73 1.76 7.99
C LEU A 18 3.42 0.40 7.91
N ALA A 19 3.37 -0.27 6.76
CA ALA A 19 4.05 -1.54 6.54
C ALA A 19 5.57 -1.35 6.61
N GLU A 20 6.11 -0.31 5.97
CA GLU A 20 7.53 0.04 6.04
C GLU A 20 7.97 0.41 7.46
N ARG A 21 7.09 1.03 8.25
CA ARG A 21 7.38 1.32 9.66
C ARG A 21 7.40 0.06 10.52
N GLN A 22 6.50 -0.89 10.30
CA GLN A 22 6.51 -2.20 10.94
C GLN A 22 7.79 -2.96 10.60
N ASP A 23 8.17 -3.00 9.31
CA ASP A 23 9.40 -3.68 8.88
C ASP A 23 10.65 -3.02 9.49
N ARG A 24 10.70 -1.68 9.51
CA ARG A 24 11.77 -0.94 10.18
C ARG A 24 11.86 -1.23 11.68
N GLU A 25 10.72 -1.37 12.36
CA GLU A 25 10.70 -1.69 13.80
C GLU A 25 11.37 -3.04 14.05
N GLU A 26 11.05 -4.04 13.25
CA GLU A 26 11.62 -5.39 13.33
C GLU A 26 13.10 -5.41 12.98
N GLU A 27 13.50 -4.82 11.85
CA GLU A 27 14.89 -4.76 11.40
C GLU A 27 15.82 -4.10 12.42
N ARG A 28 15.31 -3.16 13.22
CA ARG A 28 16.10 -2.37 14.17
C ARG A 28 15.86 -2.74 15.63
N GLY A 29 15.03 -3.76 15.90
CA GLY A 29 14.66 -4.14 17.28
C GLY A 29 14.00 -3.01 18.07
N LEU A 30 13.21 -2.16 17.41
CA LEU A 30 12.51 -1.04 18.04
C LEU A 30 11.19 -1.51 18.68
N PRO A 31 10.59 -0.73 19.59
CA PRO A 31 9.26 -1.02 20.11
C PRO A 31 8.23 -1.15 18.98
N ALA A 32 7.41 -2.21 19.03
CA ALA A 32 6.43 -2.56 18.00
C ALA A 32 5.16 -1.70 18.05
N ARG A 33 5.28 -0.40 17.77
CA ARG A 33 4.16 0.55 17.78
C ARG A 33 3.31 0.42 16.52
N PHE A 34 3.95 0.44 15.34
CA PHE A 34 3.25 0.31 14.06
C PHE A 34 2.87 -1.15 13.80
N GLY A 35 3.76 -2.09 14.13
CA GLY A 35 3.44 -3.52 14.08
C GLY A 35 2.28 -3.91 14.98
N GLY A 36 2.27 -3.48 16.25
CA GLY A 36 1.16 -3.76 17.17
C GLY A 36 -0.17 -3.14 16.72
N TYR A 37 -0.14 -1.93 16.16
CA TYR A 37 -1.33 -1.32 15.56
C TYR A 37 -1.84 -2.14 14.36
N LEU A 38 -0.97 -2.51 13.43
CA LEU A 38 -1.38 -3.30 12.26
C LEU A 38 -1.92 -4.67 12.68
N GLU A 39 -1.28 -5.35 13.62
CA GLU A 39 -1.74 -6.63 14.17
C GLU A 39 -3.15 -6.51 14.77
N SER A 40 -3.47 -5.39 15.44
CA SER A 40 -4.83 -5.14 15.95
C SER A 40 -5.90 -5.02 14.85
N VAL A 41 -5.50 -4.67 13.63
CA VAL A 41 -6.40 -4.50 12.48
C VAL A 41 -6.52 -5.79 11.68
N VAL A 42 -5.40 -6.45 11.37
CA VAL A 42 -5.37 -7.63 10.49
C VAL A 42 -5.54 -8.96 11.23
N GLY A 43 -5.39 -8.94 12.56
CA GLY A 43 -5.47 -10.09 13.44
C GLY A 43 -4.11 -10.53 13.97
N ARG A 44 -4.11 -11.15 15.15
CA ARG A 44 -2.90 -11.60 15.86
C ARG A 44 -2.05 -12.55 15.01
N GLY A 45 -0.74 -12.35 15.01
CA GLY A 45 0.23 -13.11 14.24
C GLY A 45 0.20 -12.86 12.73
N ARG A 46 -0.58 -11.87 12.26
CA ARG A 46 -0.63 -11.48 10.85
C ARG A 46 0.09 -10.16 10.63
N ARG A 47 0.62 -9.99 9.42
CA ARG A 47 1.33 -8.78 8.99
C ARG A 47 0.62 -8.18 7.77
N ALA A 48 0.57 -6.85 7.71
CA ALA A 48 0.06 -6.14 6.54
C ALA A 48 1.20 -5.83 5.57
N GLN A 49 1.12 -6.31 4.33
CA GLN A 49 2.13 -6.02 3.30
C GLN A 49 1.87 -4.68 2.59
N MET A 50 0.60 -4.35 2.36
CA MET A 50 0.20 -3.12 1.70
C MET A 50 -1.21 -2.74 2.13
N ILE A 51 -1.40 -1.46 2.44
CA ILE A 51 -2.70 -0.89 2.82
C ILE A 51 -3.23 -0.10 1.63
N PHE A 52 -4.55 -0.01 1.48
CA PHE A 52 -5.17 0.79 0.44
C PHE A 52 -6.25 1.68 1.03
N ARG A 53 -6.29 2.94 0.58
CA ARG A 53 -7.55 3.69 0.59
C ARG A 53 -8.36 3.26 -0.64
N ILE A 54 -9.66 3.11 -0.46
CA ILE A 54 -10.60 2.71 -1.53
C ILE A 54 -11.90 3.53 -1.39
N GLY A 55 -12.49 3.91 -2.52
CA GLY A 55 -13.76 4.63 -2.56
C GLY A 55 -14.07 5.18 -3.95
N TYR A 56 -15.03 6.10 -4.03
CA TYR A 56 -15.33 6.83 -5.27
C TYR A 56 -14.51 8.13 -5.31
N ALA A 57 -13.93 8.42 -6.48
CA ALA A 57 -13.20 9.66 -6.68
C ALA A 57 -14.16 10.85 -6.80
N TRP A 58 -13.77 11.99 -6.25
CA TRP A 58 -14.45 13.27 -6.52
C TRP A 58 -14.09 13.80 -7.91
N ASP A 59 -12.83 13.63 -8.33
CA ASP A 59 -12.27 14.14 -9.57
C ASP A 59 -11.44 13.08 -10.28
N ASP A 60 -11.29 13.22 -11.60
CA ASP A 60 -10.41 12.36 -12.39
C ASP A 60 -8.93 12.61 -12.07
N ALA A 61 -8.17 11.52 -11.89
CA ALA A 61 -6.74 11.59 -11.66
C ALA A 61 -5.96 11.58 -12.99
N PRO A 62 -4.97 12.48 -13.17
CA PRO A 62 -4.13 12.45 -14.35
C PRO A 62 -3.25 11.19 -14.36
N LYS A 63 -2.95 10.68 -15.56
CA LYS A 63 -2.03 9.56 -15.73
C LYS A 63 -0.63 9.99 -15.29
N SER A 64 -0.04 9.25 -14.36
CA SER A 64 1.35 9.45 -13.99
C SER A 64 2.27 9.08 -15.16
N PRO A 65 3.39 9.80 -15.35
CA PRO A 65 4.35 9.46 -16.40
C PRO A 65 4.91 8.05 -16.18
N ARG A 66 5.32 7.40 -17.28
CA ARG A 66 6.02 6.10 -17.26
C ARG A 66 7.31 6.25 -18.05
N ARG A 67 8.36 5.55 -17.61
CA ARG A 67 9.58 5.42 -18.40
C ARG A 67 9.26 4.70 -19.71
N PRO A 68 9.89 5.08 -20.83
CA PRO A 68 9.73 4.35 -22.07
C PRO A 68 10.37 2.95 -21.94
N LEU A 69 9.93 2.02 -22.78
CA LEU A 69 10.22 0.59 -22.61
C LEU A 69 11.72 0.29 -22.77
N GLU A 70 12.36 0.96 -23.70
CA GLU A 70 13.80 0.87 -23.99
C GLU A 70 14.69 1.29 -22.81
N TRP A 71 14.15 2.00 -21.81
CA TRP A 71 14.91 2.33 -20.59
C TRP A 71 14.91 1.20 -19.55
N VAL A 72 14.06 0.19 -19.72
CA VAL A 72 13.84 -0.86 -18.71
C VAL A 72 13.99 -2.29 -19.25
N LEU A 73 14.02 -2.47 -20.57
CA LEU A 73 14.45 -3.71 -21.19
C LEU A 73 15.97 -3.70 -21.36
N ALA A 74 16.61 -4.79 -20.93
CA ALA A 74 18.03 -5.06 -21.12
C ALA A 74 18.26 -5.79 -22.46
#